data_AF-A0A974P3C8-F1
#
_entry.id   AF-A0A974P3C8-F1
#
_cell.length_a   1.000
_cell.length_b   1.000
_cell.length_c   1.000
_cell.angle_alpha   90.00
_cell.angle_beta   90.00
_cell.angle_gamma   90.00
#
_symmetry.space_group_name_H-M   'P 1'
#
loop_
_entity.id
_entity.type
_entity.pdbx_description
1 polymer ?
#
loop_
_entity_poly.entity_id
_entity_poly.type
_entity_poly.pdbx_seq_one_letter_code
_entity_poly.pdbx_strand_id
1 'polypeptide(L)'
;MAGAATLIQDIATVCPVRADQVLPLSQIVSELVTNAFKYAHADGRAGVVLVRCGGCKAGGAQIDVVDDGPGLPPGFNPATDGGLGFRLIRALSRQVGATLDFGSEGQGLRVRVTVPRHIPVAPKNIDRTGFEDENVEPSCPRRPAPGTLLFGRYPQ
;
A
#
# COMPACT_ATOMS: atom_id res chain seq x y z
N MET A 1 5.78 -19.64 23.94
CA MET A 1 5.72 -18.21 24.32
C MET A 1 5.31 -17.45 23.07
N ALA A 2 4.19 -16.73 23.10
CA ALA A 2 3.79 -15.89 21.96
C ALA A 2 4.80 -14.73 21.86
N GLY A 3 5.48 -14.62 20.73
CA GLY A 3 6.37 -13.49 20.45
C GLY A 3 5.57 -12.22 20.26
N ALA A 4 6.11 -11.09 20.72
CA ALA A 4 5.47 -9.80 20.54
C ALA A 4 5.43 -9.43 19.05
N ALA A 5 4.27 -8.98 18.58
CA ALA A 5 4.11 -8.43 17.25
C ALA A 5 4.41 -6.92 17.29
N THR A 6 5.24 -6.43 16.37
CA THR A 6 5.69 -5.04 16.35
C THR A 6 5.19 -4.36 15.08
N LEU A 7 4.58 -3.19 15.23
CA LEU A 7 4.19 -2.31 14.14
C LEU A 7 5.16 -1.13 14.08
N ILE A 8 5.91 -1.02 12.98
CA ILE A 8 6.86 0.07 12.73
C ILE A 8 6.22 1.03 11.72
N GLN A 9 6.38 2.33 11.97
CA GLN A 9 5.91 3.38 11.08
C GLN A 9 7.11 4.20 10.59
N ASP A 10 7.28 4.29 9.28
CA ASP A 10 8.30 5.10 8.61
C ASP A 10 7.59 6.06 7.65
N ILE A 11 7.09 7.15 8.23
CA ILE A 11 6.31 8.15 7.51
C ILE A 11 7.23 9.32 7.20
N ALA A 12 7.47 9.55 5.91
CA ALA A 12 8.23 10.70 5.45
C ALA A 12 7.56 12.02 5.91
N THR A 13 8.34 13.09 5.99
CA THR A 13 7.86 14.44 6.33
C THR A 13 6.66 14.89 5.49
N VAL A 14 6.54 14.37 4.25
CA VAL A 14 5.41 14.62 3.37
C VAL A 14 4.86 13.30 2.82
N CYS A 15 3.61 13.00 3.17
CA CYS A 15 2.76 11.93 2.64
C CYS A 15 1.48 12.61 2.07
N PRO A 16 1.48 13.02 0.79
CA PRO A 16 0.45 13.91 0.27
C PRO A 16 -0.83 13.13 -0.06
N VAL A 17 -1.78 13.14 0.86
CA VAL A 17 -3.11 12.55 0.71
C VAL A 17 -4.19 13.61 0.90
N ARG A 18 -5.31 13.52 0.16
CA ARG A 18 -6.44 14.43 0.32
C ARG A 18 -7.32 13.99 1.50
N ALA A 19 -8.01 14.94 2.13
CA ALA A 19 -8.86 14.68 3.28
C ALA A 19 -9.95 13.62 3.00
N ASP A 20 -10.56 13.64 1.81
CA ASP A 20 -11.56 12.67 1.37
C ASP A 20 -10.99 11.27 1.09
N GLN A 21 -9.67 11.13 0.97
CA GLN A 21 -8.98 9.85 0.79
C GLN A 21 -8.52 9.23 2.11
N VAL A 22 -8.46 10.00 3.21
CA VAL A 22 -7.91 9.54 4.49
C VAL A 22 -8.68 8.32 5.03
N LEU A 23 -10.01 8.37 5.00
CA LEU A 23 -10.84 7.29 5.55
C LEU A 23 -10.71 5.99 4.73
N PRO A 24 -10.85 5.99 3.38
CA PRO A 24 -10.59 4.77 2.61
C PRO A 24 -9.16 4.25 2.76
N LEU A 25 -8.15 5.12 2.79
CA LEU A 25 -6.76 4.72 2.92
C LEU A 25 -6.47 4.11 4.30
N SER A 26 -7.03 4.66 5.38
CA SER A 26 -6.85 4.09 6.72
C SER A 26 -7.48 2.70 6.83
N GLN A 27 -8.62 2.47 6.19
CA GLN A 27 -9.25 1.15 6.12
C GLN A 27 -8.41 0.16 5.31
N ILE A 28 -7.86 0.57 4.15
CA ILE A 28 -6.94 -0.26 3.37
C ILE A 28 -5.72 -0.66 4.21
N VAL A 29 -5.05 0.30 4.84
CA VAL A 29 -3.86 0.04 5.67
C VAL A 29 -4.21 -0.86 6.85
N SER A 30 -5.34 -0.61 7.52
CA SER A 30 -5.79 -1.42 8.65
C SER A 30 -6.03 -2.89 8.26
N GLU A 31 -6.68 -3.13 7.13
CA GLU A 31 -6.89 -4.49 6.61
C GLU A 31 -5.57 -5.17 6.24
N LEU A 32 -4.64 -4.44 5.61
CA LEU A 32 -3.33 -4.98 5.25
C LEU A 32 -2.52 -5.36 6.50
N VAL A 33 -2.46 -4.49 7.50
CA VAL A 33 -1.80 -4.75 8.79
C VAL A 33 -2.45 -5.92 9.52
N THR A 34 -3.78 -5.97 9.51
CA THR A 34 -4.54 -7.08 10.11
C THR A 34 -4.26 -8.41 9.41
N ASN A 35 -4.19 -8.40 8.07
CA ASN A 35 -3.85 -9.60 7.29
C ASN A 35 -2.42 -10.05 7.56
N ALA A 36 -1.46 -9.13 7.67
CA ALA A 36 -0.10 -9.46 8.06
C ALA A 36 -0.08 -10.18 9.41
N PHE A 37 -0.69 -9.62 10.46
CA PHE A 37 -0.72 -10.31 11.76
C PHE A 37 -1.47 -11.64 11.76
N LYS A 38 -2.54 -11.77 10.97
CA LYS A 38 -3.32 -13.03 10.86
C LYS A 38 -2.58 -14.13 10.12
N TYR A 39 -1.84 -13.80 9.05
CA TYR A 39 -1.29 -14.79 8.13
C TYR A 39 0.23 -14.90 8.17
N ALA A 40 0.96 -13.80 8.36
CA ALA A 40 2.44 -13.80 8.44
C ALA A 40 2.97 -14.35 9.77
N HIS A 41 2.21 -14.20 10.85
CA HIS A 41 2.61 -14.54 12.23
C HIS A 41 1.63 -15.50 12.92
N ALA A 42 0.92 -16.31 12.13
CA ALA A 42 -0.10 -17.24 12.62
C ALA A 42 0.41 -18.28 13.64
N ASP A 43 1.71 -18.57 13.63
CA ASP A 43 2.38 -19.50 14.53
C ASP A 43 2.80 -18.87 15.88
N GLY A 44 2.45 -17.61 16.11
CA GLY A 44 2.75 -16.90 17.34
C GLY A 44 4.24 -16.53 17.48
N ARG A 45 5.00 -16.54 16.38
CA ARG A 45 6.35 -15.96 16.36
C ARG A 45 6.29 -14.44 16.48
N ALA A 46 7.37 -13.86 17.01
CA ALA A 46 7.58 -12.43 16.91
C ALA A 46 7.62 -12.04 15.43
N GLY A 47 7.02 -10.89 15.11
CA GLY A 47 6.79 -10.46 13.74
C GLY A 47 6.82 -8.95 13.62
N VAL A 48 7.22 -8.47 12.46
CA VAL A 48 7.34 -7.04 12.18
C VAL A 48 6.46 -6.70 10.99
N VAL A 49 5.54 -5.77 11.22
CA VAL A 49 4.80 -5.11 10.15
C VAL A 49 5.31 -3.68 10.05
N LEU A 50 5.73 -3.28 8.86
CA LEU A 50 6.25 -1.95 8.57
C LEU A 50 5.28 -1.22 7.64
N VAL A 51 4.84 -0.04 8.07
CA VAL A 51 4.04 0.87 7.26
C VAL A 51 4.90 2.06 6.87
N ARG A 52 5.16 2.21 5.57
CA ARG A 52 5.86 3.37 5.01
C ARG A 52 4.87 4.26 4.27
N CYS A 53 5.01 5.58 4.41
CA CYS A 53 4.39 6.51 3.47
C CYS A 53 5.37 7.60 3.02
N GLY A 54 5.30 7.97 1.75
CA GLY A 54 5.92 9.19 1.27
C GLY A 54 5.36 9.67 -0.06
N GLY A 55 5.78 10.86 -0.47
CA GLY A 55 5.49 11.38 -1.81
C GLY A 55 6.11 10.54 -2.94
N CYS A 56 5.39 10.47 -4.06
CA CYS A 56 5.90 9.95 -5.34
C CYS A 56 6.25 11.09 -6.30
N LYS A 57 7.08 10.85 -7.32
CA LYS A 57 7.54 11.88 -8.27
C LYS A 57 6.40 12.58 -9.03
N ALA A 58 5.25 11.94 -9.18
CA ALA A 58 4.04 12.52 -9.77
C ALA A 58 3.24 13.43 -8.80
N GLY A 59 3.73 13.63 -7.57
CA GLY A 59 3.12 14.44 -6.51
C GLY A 59 1.93 13.78 -5.80
N GLY A 60 1.76 12.47 -5.97
CA GLY A 60 0.83 11.63 -5.21
C GLY A 60 1.51 10.97 -4.02
N ALA A 61 0.81 10.07 -3.33
CA ALA A 61 1.35 9.31 -2.21
C ALA A 61 1.64 7.86 -2.61
N GLN A 62 2.68 7.29 -2.01
CA GLN A 62 2.96 5.86 -2.02
C GLN A 62 2.94 5.38 -0.57
N ILE A 63 2.13 4.36 -0.30
CA ILE A 63 2.06 3.69 0.99
C ILE A 63 2.48 2.23 0.78
N ASP A 64 3.48 1.77 1.51
CA ASP A 64 3.90 0.37 1.52
C ASP A 64 3.55 -0.25 2.87
N VAL A 65 2.86 -1.39 2.87
CA VAL A 65 2.72 -2.27 4.04
C VAL A 65 3.55 -3.51 3.78
N VAL A 66 4.54 -3.74 4.64
CA VAL A 66 5.52 -4.82 4.52
C VAL A 66 5.45 -5.69 5.76
N ASP A 67 5.36 -7.00 5.60
CA ASP A 67 5.57 -7.97 6.68
C ASP A 67 6.86 -8.78 6.45
N ASP A 68 7.31 -9.49 7.47
CA ASP A 68 8.44 -10.44 7.41
C ASP A 68 7.97 -11.91 7.41
N GLY A 69 6.74 -12.15 6.96
CA GLY A 69 6.10 -13.46 6.85
C GLY A 69 6.56 -14.30 5.66
N PRO A 70 5.81 -15.35 5.29
CA PRO A 70 6.11 -16.23 4.17
C PRO A 70 5.68 -15.68 2.80
N GLY A 71 5.02 -14.52 2.75
CA GLY A 71 4.42 -13.97 1.54
C GLY A 71 3.04 -14.56 1.20
N LEU A 72 2.59 -14.34 -0.04
CA LEU A 72 1.35 -14.93 -0.54
C LEU A 72 1.55 -16.41 -0.93
N PRO A 73 0.52 -17.27 -0.77
CA PRO A 73 0.62 -18.67 -1.19
C PRO A 73 0.92 -18.82 -2.69
N PRO A 74 1.59 -19.91 -3.11
CA PRO A 74 1.80 -20.20 -4.53
C PRO A 74 0.48 -20.21 -5.31
N GLY A 75 0.44 -19.50 -6.44
CA GLY A 75 -0.75 -19.41 -7.28
C GLY A 75 -1.85 -18.47 -6.78
N PHE A 76 -1.69 -17.83 -5.61
CA PHE A 76 -2.65 -16.84 -5.12
C PHE A 76 -2.62 -15.58 -5.99
N ASN A 77 -3.77 -15.23 -6.56
CA ASN A 77 -3.93 -14.02 -7.35
C ASN A 77 -4.63 -12.94 -6.51
N PRO A 78 -3.93 -11.91 -6.00
CA PRO A 78 -4.52 -10.87 -5.16
C PRO A 78 -5.56 -10.00 -5.87
N ALA A 79 -5.62 -10.02 -7.21
CA ALA A 79 -6.64 -9.31 -7.98
C ALA A 79 -8.02 -10.01 -7.91
N THR A 80 -8.05 -11.34 -7.80
CA THR A 80 -9.29 -12.13 -7.83
C THR A 80 -9.58 -12.85 -6.52
N ASP A 81 -8.53 -13.33 -5.86
CA ASP A 81 -8.61 -14.21 -4.71
C ASP A 81 -8.71 -13.41 -3.40
N GLY A 82 -8.77 -14.14 -2.29
CA GLY A 82 -8.88 -13.58 -0.95
C GLY A 82 -10.32 -13.32 -0.49
N GLY A 83 -10.47 -13.25 0.83
CA GLY A 83 -11.75 -13.07 1.50
C GLY A 83 -12.29 -11.65 1.46
N LEU A 84 -13.10 -11.30 2.47
CA LEU A 84 -13.71 -9.98 2.58
C LEU A 84 -12.69 -8.84 2.62
N GLY A 85 -11.56 -9.03 3.33
CA GLY A 85 -10.52 -8.00 3.44
C GLY A 85 -9.90 -7.62 2.09
N PHE A 86 -9.56 -8.60 1.25
CA PHE A 86 -9.07 -8.35 -0.10
C PHE A 86 -10.11 -7.68 -1.00
N ARG A 87 -11.39 -8.06 -0.88
CA ARG A 87 -12.48 -7.37 -1.58
C ARG A 87 -12.62 -5.92 -1.14
N LEU A 88 -12.49 -5.63 0.15
CA LEU A 88 -12.53 -4.28 0.71
C LEU A 88 -11.35 -3.44 0.21
N ILE A 89 -10.13 -3.98 0.29
CA ILE A 89 -8.91 -3.34 -0.22
C ILE A 89 -9.09 -2.96 -1.69
N ARG A 90 -9.58 -3.88 -2.54
CA ARG A 90 -9.84 -3.59 -3.96
C ARG A 90 -10.92 -2.53 -4.17
N ALA A 91 -12.02 -2.59 -3.42
CA ALA A 91 -13.12 -1.63 -3.55
C ALA A 91 -12.70 -0.22 -3.15
N LEU A 92 -12.03 -0.07 -2.00
CA LEU A 92 -11.55 1.22 -1.51
C LEU A 92 -10.43 1.78 -2.39
N SER A 93 -9.56 0.92 -2.92
CA SER A 93 -8.51 1.37 -3.85
C SER A 93 -9.12 1.99 -5.11
N ARG A 94 -10.16 1.35 -5.68
CA ARG A 94 -10.92 1.94 -6.80
C ARG A 94 -11.60 3.25 -6.41
N GLN A 95 -12.17 3.33 -5.21
CA GLN A 95 -12.84 4.55 -4.72
C GLN A 95 -11.90 5.76 -4.66
N VAL A 96 -10.63 5.57 -4.28
CA VAL A 96 -9.65 6.66 -4.21
C VAL A 96 -8.75 6.79 -5.44
N GLY A 97 -9.02 6.00 -6.49
CA GLY A 97 -8.20 5.95 -7.70
C GLY A 97 -6.79 5.41 -7.48
N ALA A 98 -6.57 4.62 -6.43
CA ALA A 98 -5.28 4.02 -6.12
C ALA A 98 -5.04 2.72 -6.89
N THR A 99 -3.77 2.47 -7.21
CA THR A 99 -3.31 1.19 -7.75
C THR A 99 -2.65 0.36 -6.67
N LEU A 100 -2.84 -0.96 -6.75
CA LEU A 100 -2.24 -1.92 -5.83
C LEU A 100 -1.14 -2.71 -6.55
N ASP A 101 0.03 -2.80 -5.94
CA ASP A 101 1.14 -3.65 -6.40
C ASP A 101 1.56 -4.58 -5.27
N PHE A 102 1.46 -5.89 -5.52
CA PHE A 102 1.82 -6.95 -4.59
C PHE A 102 3.16 -7.52 -5.01
N GLY A 103 4.13 -7.52 -4.11
CA GLY A 103 5.44 -8.12 -4.36
C GLY A 103 6.11 -8.57 -3.08
N SER A 104 7.40 -8.85 -3.15
CA SER A 104 8.18 -9.29 -1.99
C SER A 104 9.17 -8.20 -1.57
N GLU A 105 9.41 -8.10 -0.27
CA GLU A 105 10.54 -7.36 0.29
C GLU A 105 11.23 -8.25 1.33
N GLY A 106 12.47 -8.66 1.07
CA GLY A 106 13.08 -9.76 1.81
C GLY A 106 12.28 -11.05 1.60
N GLN A 107 11.91 -11.70 2.71
CA GLN A 107 11.12 -12.94 2.70
C GLN A 107 9.60 -12.72 2.74
N GLY A 108 9.14 -11.51 3.11
CA GLY A 108 7.73 -11.26 3.35
C GLY A 108 7.00 -10.51 2.23
N LEU A 109 5.72 -10.25 2.47
CA LEU A 109 4.85 -9.58 1.51
C LEU A 109 5.00 -8.06 1.62
N ARG A 110 5.13 -7.42 0.46
CA ARG A 110 4.99 -5.97 0.32
C ARG A 110 3.75 -5.68 -0.51
N VAL A 111 2.81 -4.95 0.08
CA VAL A 111 1.66 -4.38 -0.62
C VAL A 111 1.84 -2.88 -0.75
N ARG A 112 1.92 -2.40 -1.98
CA ARG A 112 2.06 -0.98 -2.31
C ARG A 112 0.73 -0.42 -2.79
N VAL A 113 0.30 0.64 -2.14
CA VAL A 113 -0.83 1.47 -2.53
C VAL A 113 -0.27 2.76 -3.12
N THR A 114 -0.47 2.99 -4.42
CA THR A 114 -0.07 4.24 -5.07
C THR A 114 -1.30 5.07 -5.32
N VAL A 115 -1.37 6.23 -4.70
CA VAL A 115 -2.45 7.20 -4.83
C VAL A 115 -1.98 8.29 -5.79
N PRO A 116 -2.65 8.51 -6.92
CA PRO A 116 -2.25 9.55 -7.87
C PRO A 116 -2.45 10.94 -7.25
N ARG A 117 -1.63 11.90 -7.72
CA ARG A 117 -1.92 13.31 -7.48
C ARG A 117 -3.20 13.65 -8.22
N HIS A 118 -4.30 13.87 -7.51
CA HIS A 118 -5.43 14.53 -8.13
C HIS A 118 -5.09 16.02 -8.24
N ILE A 119 -4.64 16.44 -9.43
CA ILE A 119 -4.80 17.83 -9.85
C ILE A 119 -6.30 18.08 -9.81
N PRO A 120 -6.81 19.16 -9.18
CA PRO A 120 -8.22 19.48 -9.28
C PRO A 120 -8.57 19.54 -10.77
N VAL A 121 -9.35 18.57 -11.25
CA VAL A 121 -10.00 18.72 -12.56
C VAL A 121 -10.95 19.88 -12.32
N ALA A 122 -10.66 21.03 -12.92
CA ALA A 122 -11.59 22.15 -12.93
C ALA A 122 -12.97 21.56 -13.28
N PRO A 123 -14.04 21.91 -12.54
CA PRO A 123 -15.35 21.34 -12.79
C PRO A 123 -15.59 21.41 -14.30
N LYS A 124 -15.89 20.26 -14.93
CA LYS A 124 -16.25 20.23 -16.35
C LYS A 124 -17.44 21.17 -16.49
N ASN A 125 -17.21 22.39 -16.95
CA ASN A 125 -18.26 23.17 -17.55
C ASN A 125 -18.81 22.27 -18.64
N ILE A 126 -20.06 21.84 -18.47
CA ILE A 126 -20.82 21.21 -19.53
C ILE A 126 -20.97 22.30 -20.59
N ASP A 127 -19.97 22.39 -21.46
CA ASP A 127 -20.12 23.03 -22.75
C ASP A 127 -20.16 21.95 -23.80
N ARG A 128 -21.20 22.03 -24.63
CA ARG A 128 -21.58 21.03 -25.62
C ARG A 128 -20.71 21.22 -26.86
N THR A 129 -19.44 20.83 -26.84
CA THR A 129 -18.69 20.53 -28.07
C THR A 129 -17.56 19.56 -27.77
N GLY A 130 -17.47 18.49 -28.56
CA GLY A 130 -16.54 17.39 -28.33
C GLY A 130 -15.10 17.72 -28.73
N PHE A 131 -14.16 17.18 -27.96
CA PHE A 131 -12.89 16.67 -28.47
C PHE A 131 -12.34 15.67 -27.45
N GLU A 132 -11.95 14.49 -27.92
CA GLU A 132 -11.27 13.45 -27.16
C GLU A 132 -9.79 13.83 -27.06
N ASP A 133 -9.20 13.80 -25.87
CA ASP A 133 -7.74 13.87 -25.72
C ASP A 133 -7.23 12.74 -24.82
N GLU A 134 -6.12 12.19 -25.28
CA GLU A 134 -5.59 10.86 -25.05
C GLU A 134 -5.15 10.56 -23.60
N ASN A 135 -5.37 9.30 -23.22
CA ASN A 135 -4.87 8.68 -21.99
C ASN A 135 -3.33 8.70 -21.94
N VAL A 136 -2.76 9.49 -21.02
CA VAL A 136 -1.38 9.33 -20.59
C VAL A 136 -1.38 8.82 -19.14
N GLU A 137 -1.17 7.51 -18.95
CA GLU A 137 -0.98 6.94 -17.62
C GLU A 137 0.39 7.37 -17.05
N PRO A 138 0.44 7.99 -15.85
CA PRO A 138 1.71 8.31 -15.21
C PRO A 138 2.29 7.04 -14.56
N SER A 139 3.16 6.33 -15.28
CA SER A 139 3.88 5.18 -14.70
C SER A 139 4.87 5.66 -13.63
N CYS A 140 4.63 5.26 -12.37
CA CYS A 140 5.50 5.55 -11.24
C CYS A 140 6.78 4.70 -11.31
N PRO A 141 8.00 5.28 -11.36
CA PRO A 141 9.23 4.50 -11.33
C PRO A 141 9.47 3.88 -9.95
N ARG A 142 9.92 2.62 -9.92
CA ARG A 142 10.29 1.91 -8.68
C ARG A 142 11.31 2.74 -7.89
N ARG A 143 11.03 3.08 -6.62
CA ARG A 143 12.06 3.60 -5.71
C ARG A 143 13.21 2.57 -5.65
N PRO A 144 14.48 3.00 -5.59
CA PRO A 144 15.56 2.11 -5.18
C PRO A 144 15.19 1.52 -3.82
N ALA A 145 15.43 0.22 -3.64
CA ALA A 145 15.23 -0.43 -2.35
C ALA A 145 15.92 0.41 -1.26
N PRO A 146 15.29 0.63 -0.09
CA PRO A 146 16.02 1.23 1.03
C PRO A 146 17.28 0.40 1.24
N GLY A 147 18.43 1.06 1.29
CA GLY A 147 19.70 0.42 1.60
C GLY A 147 19.49 -0.46 2.82
N THR A 148 19.86 -1.73 2.69
CA THR A 148 19.57 -2.82 3.62
C THR A 148 19.68 -2.32 5.06
N LEU A 149 18.54 -1.96 5.67
CA LEU A 149 18.40 -2.08 7.11
C LEU A 149 18.33 -3.59 7.30
N LEU A 150 19.52 -4.19 7.33
CA LEU A 150 19.72 -5.53 7.84
C LEU A 150 18.93 -5.56 9.14
N PHE A 151 18.13 -6.61 9.33
CA PHE A 151 17.61 -7.05 10.61
C PHE A 151 18.80 -7.32 11.57
N GLY A 152 19.47 -6.24 11.95
CA GLY A 152 20.82 -6.22 12.51
C GLY A 152 20.73 -5.81 13.96
N ARG A 153 20.53 -6.82 14.81
CA ARG A 153 20.86 -6.83 16.24
C ARG A 153 20.23 -5.71 17.07
N TYR A 154 19.02 -5.95 17.56
CA TYR A 154 18.64 -5.40 18.87
C TYR A 154 19.26 -6.29 19.96
N PRO A 155 20.00 -5.72 20.93
CA PRO A 155 20.51 -6.47 22.07
C PRO A 155 19.35 -6.93 22.95
N GLN A 156 19.52 -8.14 23.51
CA GLN A 156 18.65 -8.76 24.51
C GLN A 156 18.64 -7.94 25.79
#